data_AF-A0AAD8SXU2-F1
#
_entry.id   AF-A0AAD8SXU2-F1
#
_cell.length_a   1.000
_cell.length_b   1.000
_cell.length_c   1.000
_cell.angle_alpha   90.00
_cell.angle_beta   90.00
_cell.angle_gamma   90.00
#
_symmetry.space_group_name_H-M   'P 1'
#
loop_
_entity.id
_entity.type
_entity.pdbx_description
1 polymer ?
#
loop_
_entity_poly.entity_id
_entity_poly.type
_entity_poly.pdbx_seq_one_letter_code
_entity_poly.pdbx_strand_id
1 'polypeptide(L)'
;MENLISLVNKLQRACTALSDHGDESALPTLWDSLPSIAVVGGQSSGKSSVPESVVGKDFLPRGSGIVTRRPLVLQLHRIDGTREYAEVLHLPRKRYTDFVEYPK
;
A
#
# COMPACT_ATOMS: atom_id res chain seq x y z
N MET A 1 1.15 18.30 13.47
CA MET A 1 0.46 17.13 12.87
C MET A 1 1.36 16.39 11.86
N GLU A 2 2.11 17.10 11.02
CA GLU A 2 3.04 16.52 10.03
C GLU A 2 4.17 15.66 10.65
N ASN A 3 4.70 16.05 11.82
CA ASN A 3 5.72 15.27 12.53
C ASN A 3 5.23 13.88 12.96
N LEU A 4 3.96 13.76 13.36
CA LEU A 4 3.36 12.49 13.75
C LEU A 4 3.21 11.58 12.53
N ILE A 5 2.75 12.13 11.40
CA ILE A 5 2.63 11.41 10.13
C ILE A 5 4.01 10.89 9.67
N SER A 6 5.06 11.71 9.78
CA SER A 6 6.43 11.30 9.44
C SER A 6 6.95 10.18 10.33
N LEU A 7 6.71 10.24 11.64
CA LEU A 7 7.09 9.19 12.59
C LEU A 7 6.36 7.88 12.32
N VAL A 8 5.05 7.96 12.12
CA VAL A 8 4.17 6.83 11.76
C VAL A 8 4.68 6.15 10.50
N ASN A 9 4.98 6.91 9.44
CA ASN A 9 5.50 6.38 8.18
C ASN A 9 6.85 5.65 8.35
N LYS A 10 7.75 6.16 9.22
CA LYS A 10 9.04 5.51 9.49
C LYS A 10 8.86 4.17 10.21
N LEU A 11 7.96 4.13 11.21
CA LEU A 11 7.62 2.90 11.94
C LEU A 11 6.98 1.87 11.01
N GLN A 12 6.01 2.29 10.20
CA GLN A 12 5.35 1.46 9.18
C GLN A 12 6.37 0.75 8.27
N ARG A 13 7.34 1.50 7.72
CA ARG A 13 8.39 0.96 6.84
C ARG A 13 9.31 -0.04 7.55
N ALA A 14 9.71 0.27 8.79
CA ALA A 14 10.54 -0.63 9.58
C ALA A 14 9.80 -1.94 9.88
N CYS A 15 8.52 -1.87 10.26
CA CYS A 15 7.70 -3.05 10.54
C CYS A 15 7.47 -3.91 9.30
N THR A 16 7.18 -3.32 8.13
CA THR A 16 7.05 -4.08 6.88
C THR A 16 8.36 -4.79 6.50
N ALA A 17 9.51 -4.11 6.64
CA ALA A 17 10.81 -4.72 6.33
C ALA A 17 11.22 -5.84 7.31
N LEU A 18 10.86 -5.71 8.58
CA LEU A 18 11.18 -6.69 9.62
C LEU A 18 10.22 -7.90 9.59
N SER A 19 8.96 -7.70 9.21
CA SER A 19 7.97 -8.78 9.08
C SER A 19 8.30 -9.79 7.98
N ASP A 20 9.12 -9.41 6.99
CA ASP A 20 9.57 -10.30 5.92
C ASP A 20 10.72 -11.24 6.35
N HIS A 21 11.32 -11.10 7.54
CA HIS A 21 12.62 -11.74 7.88
C HIS A 21 12.71 -12.56 9.19
N GLY A 22 11.63 -12.81 9.94
CA GLY A 22 11.74 -13.85 11.00
C GLY A 22 10.71 -13.80 12.12
N ASP A 23 10.33 -15.02 12.52
CA ASP A 23 9.60 -15.48 13.71
C ASP A 23 8.34 -14.73 14.15
N GLU A 24 7.24 -15.50 14.23
CA GLU A 24 5.87 -15.09 14.55
C GLU A 24 5.65 -14.38 15.91
N SER A 25 6.68 -13.97 16.65
CA SER A 25 6.53 -13.71 18.09
C SER A 25 6.82 -12.29 18.63
N ALA A 26 7.13 -11.24 17.86
CA ALA A 26 7.48 -9.95 18.52
C ALA A 26 7.12 -8.61 17.86
N LEU A 27 6.66 -8.54 16.61
CA LEU A 27 6.18 -7.27 16.01
C LEU A 27 4.70 -7.18 15.58
N PRO A 28 3.73 -7.92 16.15
CA PRO A 28 2.31 -7.65 15.88
C PRO A 28 1.84 -6.26 16.34
N THR A 29 2.48 -5.65 17.35
CA THR A 29 1.85 -4.51 18.03
C THR A 29 1.92 -3.18 17.30
N LEU A 30 2.90 -2.98 16.40
CA LEU A 30 3.10 -1.68 15.75
C LEU A 30 2.25 -1.48 14.49
N TRP A 31 2.02 -2.51 13.68
CA TRP A 31 1.09 -2.40 12.55
C TRP A 31 -0.36 -2.23 13.05
N ASP A 32 -0.71 -2.90 14.15
CA ASP A 32 -2.00 -2.77 14.85
C ASP A 32 -2.23 -1.36 15.42
N SER A 33 -1.16 -0.64 15.75
CA SER A 33 -1.22 0.69 16.37
C SER A 33 -1.32 1.83 15.36
N LEU A 34 -1.16 1.55 14.06
CA LEU A 34 -1.19 2.58 13.02
C LEU A 34 -2.56 2.62 12.36
N PRO A 35 -3.20 3.81 12.25
CA PRO A 35 -4.50 3.92 11.62
C PRO A 35 -4.39 3.48 10.17
N SER A 36 -5.11 2.41 9.84
CA SER A 36 -5.15 1.81 8.52
C SER A 36 -6.58 1.78 8.01
N ILE A 37 -6.74 1.88 6.69
CA ILE A 37 -8.03 1.74 6.02
C ILE A 37 -8.02 0.40 5.30
N ALA A 38 -8.90 -0.50 5.73
CA ALA A 38 -9.12 -1.78 5.07
C ALA A 38 -10.44 -1.76 4.30
N VAL A 39 -10.42 -2.26 3.07
CA VAL A 39 -11.61 -2.38 2.22
C VAL A 39 -12.08 -3.82 2.23
N VAL A 40 -13.24 -4.06 2.82
CA VAL A 40 -13.87 -5.38 2.94
C VAL A 40 -15.21 -5.41 2.22
N GLY A 41 -15.57 -6.54 1.61
CA GLY A 41 -16.83 -6.68 0.90
C GLY A 41 -16.89 -7.91 -0.01
N GLY A 42 -18.10 -8.21 -0.52
CA GLY A 42 -18.34 -9.32 -1.44
C GLY A 42 -17.61 -9.16 -2.78
N GLN A 43 -17.54 -10.22 -3.58
CA GLN A 43 -17.02 -10.13 -4.94
C GLN A 43 -17.80 -9.08 -5.74
N SER A 44 -17.11 -8.31 -6.59
CA SER A 44 -17.72 -7.28 -7.44
C SER A 44 -18.36 -6.08 -6.72
N SER A 45 -18.20 -5.93 -5.40
CA SER A 45 -18.71 -4.78 -4.64
C SER A 45 -17.90 -3.48 -4.79
N GLY A 46 -17.01 -3.39 -5.78
CA GLY A 46 -16.19 -2.19 -6.00
C GLY A 46 -14.98 -2.03 -5.07
N LYS A 47 -14.50 -3.09 -4.41
CA LYS A 47 -13.36 -3.03 -3.48
C LYS A 47 -12.11 -2.40 -4.06
N SER A 48 -11.77 -2.71 -5.32
CA SER A 48 -10.60 -2.11 -5.98
C SER A 48 -10.83 -0.65 -6.35
N SER A 49 -12.08 -0.24 -6.60
CA SER A 49 -12.41 1.13 -6.97
C SER A 49 -12.26 2.12 -5.81
N VAL A 50 -12.41 1.67 -4.56
CA VAL A 50 -12.24 2.53 -3.37
C VAL A 50 -10.80 3.08 -3.23
N PRO A 51 -9.75 2.25 -3.16
CA PRO A 51 -8.38 2.76 -3.08
C PRO A 51 -7.96 3.49 -4.35
N GLU A 52 -8.42 3.07 -5.54
CA GLU A 52 -8.19 3.83 -6.79
C GLU A 52 -8.79 5.24 -6.72
N SER A 53 -9.99 5.39 -6.15
CA SER A 53 -10.63 6.70 -5.97
C SER A 53 -9.90 7.57 -4.95
N VAL A 54 -9.34 6.98 -3.90
CA VAL A 54 -8.53 7.71 -2.91
C VAL A 54 -7.19 8.18 -3.50
N VAL A 55 -6.58 7.36 -4.35
CA VAL A 55 -5.30 7.70 -5.03
C VAL A 55 -5.52 8.61 -6.23
N GLY A 56 -6.69 8.55 -6.86
CA GLY A 56 -7.01 9.26 -8.09
C GLY A 56 -6.38 8.66 -9.35
N LYS A 57 -5.96 7.38 -9.30
CA LYS A 57 -5.32 6.69 -10.44
C LYS A 57 -5.81 5.25 -10.55
N ASP A 58 -5.89 4.76 -11.78
CA ASP A 58 -6.18 3.36 -12.09
C ASP A 58 -4.87 2.56 -12.06
N PHE A 59 -4.70 1.72 -11.04
CA PHE A 59 -3.48 0.93 -10.84
C PHE A 59 -3.74 -0.50 -10.38
N LEU A 60 -4.98 -0.83 -10.06
CA LEU A 60 -5.34 -2.20 -9.70
C LEU A 60 -5.81 -2.97 -10.93
N PRO A 61 -5.62 -4.30 -10.94
CA PRO A 61 -6.22 -5.13 -11.98
C PRO A 61 -7.75 -4.97 -11.96
N ARG A 62 -8.35 -5.04 -13.15
CA ARG A 62 -9.79 -5.15 -13.35
C ARG A 62 -10.05 -6.34 -14.25
N GLY A 63 -11.13 -7.08 -13.99
CA GLY A 63 -11.47 -8.27 -14.76
C GLY A 63 -12.71 -8.98 -14.22
N SER A 64 -13.14 -10.01 -14.93
CA SER A 64 -14.20 -10.91 -14.47
C SER A 64 -13.65 -11.94 -13.49
N GLY A 65 -14.46 -12.37 -12.53
CA GLY A 65 -14.06 -13.33 -11.49
C GLY A 65 -13.36 -12.69 -10.28
N ILE A 66 -12.52 -13.47 -9.60
CA ILE A 66 -11.77 -13.00 -8.42
C ILE A 66 -10.52 -12.24 -8.90
N VAL A 67 -10.54 -10.93 -8.69
CA VAL A 67 -9.50 -10.02 -9.16
C VAL A 67 -8.38 -9.86 -8.13
N THR A 68 -8.72 -9.48 -6.89
CA THR A 68 -7.76 -9.32 -5.80
C THR A 68 -7.51 -10.66 -5.12
N ARG A 69 -6.45 -11.36 -5.54
CA ARG A 69 -6.08 -12.68 -5.01
C ARG A 69 -5.03 -12.65 -3.90
N ARG A 70 -4.40 -11.49 -3.67
CA ARG A 70 -3.41 -11.28 -2.62
C ARG A 70 -3.76 -10.02 -1.84
N PRO A 71 -3.54 -9.98 -0.52
CA PRO A 71 -3.59 -8.74 0.24
C PRO A 71 -2.64 -7.72 -0.38
N LEU A 72 -3.13 -6.51 -0.62
CA LEU A 72 -2.32 -5.38 -1.06
C LEU A 72 -2.26 -4.37 0.07
N VAL A 73 -1.05 -4.04 0.50
CA VAL A 73 -0.80 -2.96 1.45
C VAL A 73 -0.36 -1.74 0.64
N LEU A 74 -1.18 -0.69 0.65
CA LEU A 74 -0.88 0.58 -0.01
C LEU A 74 -0.42 1.60 1.04
N GLN A 75 0.77 2.15 0.84
CA GLN A 75 1.29 3.24 1.67
C GLN A 75 1.40 4.51 0.83
N LEU A 76 0.66 5.55 1.24
CA LEU A 76 0.70 6.86 0.58
C LEU A 76 1.69 7.76 1.29
N HIS A 77 2.66 8.26 0.54
CA HIS A 77 3.66 9.18 1.04
C HIS A 77 3.47 10.55 0.40
N ARG A 78 3.27 11.57 1.23
CA ARG A 78 3.37 12.96 0.79
C ARG A 78 4.83 13.25 0.46
N ILE A 79 5.07 13.76 -0.72
CA ILE A 79 6.37 14.24 -1.19
C ILE A 79 6.26 15.74 -1.46
N ASP A 80 7.33 16.49 -1.17
CA ASP A 80 7.39 17.94 -1.45
C ASP A 80 7.80 18.23 -2.91
N GLY A 81 8.08 17.18 -3.70
CA GLY A 81 8.45 17.26 -5.10
C GLY A 81 7.24 17.27 -6.05
N THR A 82 7.48 17.70 -7.29
CA THR A 82 6.45 17.81 -8.35
C THR A 82 6.17 16.52 -9.11
N ARG A 83 6.98 15.47 -8.95
CA ARG A 83 6.86 14.22 -9.71
C ARG A 83 6.42 13.07 -8.81
N GLU A 84 5.17 12.64 -9.00
CA GLU A 84 4.60 11.47 -8.37
C GLU A 84 5.22 10.19 -8.94
N TYR A 85 5.43 9.20 -8.07
CA TYR A 85 5.91 7.88 -8.45
C TYR A 85 5.39 6.83 -7.49
N ALA A 86 5.37 5.58 -7.92
CA ALA A 86 5.12 4.42 -7.09
C ALA A 86 6.35 3.50 -7.07
N GLU A 87 6.54 2.79 -5.96
CA GLU A 87 7.56 1.76 -5.80
C GLU A 87 6.87 0.52 -5.22
N VAL A 88 7.35 -0.67 -5.59
CA VAL A 88 6.87 -1.93 -5.01
C VAL A 88 7.99 -2.57 -4.21
N LEU A 89 7.65 -3.07 -3.02
CA LEU A 89 8.64 -3.60 -2.07
C LEU A 89 9.49 -4.74 -2.66
N HIS A 90 8.87 -5.61 -3.45
CA HIS A 90 9.52 -6.77 -4.05
C HIS A 90 10.34 -6.47 -5.33
N LEU A 91 10.30 -5.23 -5.85
CA LEU A 91 11.17 -4.75 -6.94
C LEU A 91 11.86 -3.46 -6.49
N PRO A 92 12.84 -3.57 -5.58
CA PRO A 92 13.50 -2.40 -5.03
C PRO A 92 14.18 -1.58 -6.12
N ARG A 93 14.22 -0.25 -5.94
CA ARG A 93 14.85 0.73 -6.85
C ARG A 93 14.15 0.93 -8.20
N LYS A 94 13.02 0.26 -8.45
CA LYS A 94 12.19 0.52 -9.64
C LYS A 94 11.06 1.49 -9.30
N ARG A 95 11.08 2.66 -9.95
CA ARG A 95 10.04 3.69 -9.82
C ARG A 95 9.13 3.66 -11.03
N TYR A 96 7.83 3.68 -10.76
CA TYR A 96 6.78 3.76 -11.76
C TYR A 96 6.21 5.18 -11.75
N THR A 97 6.45 5.94 -12.82
CA THR A 97 5.80 7.24 -13.04
C THR A 97 4.53 7.10 -13.89
N ASP A 98 4.51 6.08 -14.76
CA ASP A 98 3.32 5.65 -15.50
C ASP A 98 2.68 4.46 -14.77
N PHE A 99 1.39 4.60 -14.43
CA PHE A 99 0.61 3.58 -13.75
C PHE A 99 0.07 2.51 -14.72
N VAL A 100 0.22 2.71 -16.03
CA VAL A 100 0.01 1.66 -17.04
C VAL A 100 1.10 0.59 -16.92
N GLU A 101 2.33 0.98 -16.62
CA GLU A 101 3.47 0.07 -16.44
C GLU A 101 3.54 -0.55 -15.03
N TYR A 102 2.73 -0.05 -14.09
CA TYR A 102 2.68 -0.53 -12.71
C TYR A 102 2.17 -1.99 -12.68
N PRO A 103 2.81 -2.89 -11.90
CA PRO A 103 2.41 -4.29 -11.84
C PRO A 103 1.01 -4.44 -11.24
N LYS A 104 0.11 -5.07 -11.99
CA LYS A 104 -1.29 -5.34 -11.63
C LYS A 104 -1.47 -6.78 -11.16
#